data_AF-A0A8T3BIJ0-F1
#
_entry.id   AF-A0A8T3BIJ0-F1
#
_cell.length_a   1.000
_cell.length_b   1.000
_cell.length_c   1.000
_cell.angle_alpha   90.00
_cell.angle_beta   90.00
_cell.angle_gamma   90.00
#
_symmetry.space_group_name_H-M   'P 1'
#
loop_
_entity.id
_entity.type
_entity.pdbx_description
1 polymer ?
#
loop_
_entity_poly.entity_id
_entity_poly.type
_entity_poly.pdbx_seq_one_letter_code
_entity_poly.pdbx_strand_id
1 'polypeptide(L)'
;MTIASAFPEEMSKGKGKHVLEENAPLLPSLQKEDGEFNEFNGASFPGAVFNLSTTIVGAGIMSLPATMKVLGLVPGIFMIVFFAFLTEASIEFLIRFSRVGKSVSYGGVMGDSFGKIGRMLLQICVIVNNVGVMIVYMIIIGMESYVRFFALIMYP
;
A
#
# COMPACT_ATOMS: atom_id res chain seq x y z
N MET A 1 -24.33 -32.11 31.82
CA MET A 1 -24.30 -33.58 31.71
C MET A 1 -25.44 -33.99 30.79
N THR A 2 -25.35 -34.84 29.76
CA THR A 2 -24.29 -35.65 29.16
C THR A 2 -24.90 -36.26 27.88
N ILE A 3 -24.24 -36.01 26.74
CA ILE A 3 -23.99 -36.83 25.53
C ILE A 3 -25.06 -37.62 24.74
N ALA A 4 -24.82 -37.56 23.43
CA ALA A 4 -24.73 -38.66 22.46
C ALA A 4 -25.99 -39.46 22.08
N SER A 5 -26.50 -39.16 20.88
CA SER A 5 -27.05 -40.16 19.98
C SER A 5 -25.94 -40.64 19.03
N ALA A 6 -25.58 -41.91 19.17
CA ALA A 6 -24.65 -42.64 18.33
C ALA A 6 -25.28 -43.06 16.98
N PHE A 7 -24.40 -43.25 15.98
CA PHE A 7 -24.62 -43.83 14.65
C PHE A 7 -25.11 -45.29 14.69
N PRO A 8 -25.54 -45.85 13.52
CA PRO A 8 -24.66 -46.83 12.86
C PRO A 8 -24.54 -46.73 11.33
N GLU A 9 -23.41 -47.24 10.80
CA GLU A 9 -23.11 -47.68 9.42
C GLU A 9 -24.06 -48.83 8.96
N GLU A 10 -24.24 -49.24 7.69
CA GLU A 10 -23.23 -49.75 6.73
C GLU A 10 -23.84 -50.05 5.31
N MET A 11 -23.00 -49.86 4.28
CA MET A 11 -22.72 -50.67 3.06
C MET A 11 -23.80 -51.11 2.02
N SER A 12 -23.54 -50.77 0.74
CA SER A 12 -23.68 -51.67 -0.44
C SER A 12 -23.01 -51.02 -1.69
N LYS A 13 -21.77 -51.38 -2.08
CA LYS A 13 -21.31 -52.55 -2.89
C LYS A 13 -21.31 -52.28 -4.41
N GLY A 14 -20.11 -52.31 -5.02
CA GLY A 14 -19.98 -52.41 -6.49
C GLY A 14 -18.57 -52.21 -7.05
N LYS A 15 -17.76 -53.28 -7.04
CA LYS A 15 -16.40 -53.40 -7.60
C LYS A 15 -16.32 -53.14 -9.12
N GLY A 16 -15.16 -52.64 -9.56
CA GLY A 16 -14.64 -52.90 -10.91
C GLY A 16 -13.39 -52.10 -11.29
N LYS A 17 -12.21 -52.70 -11.14
CA LYS A 17 -10.94 -52.16 -11.68
C LYS A 17 -10.90 -52.35 -13.21
N HIS A 18 -10.47 -51.34 -13.96
CA HIS A 18 -9.89 -51.54 -15.30
C HIS A 18 -8.80 -50.49 -15.61
N VAL A 19 -7.55 -50.97 -15.56
CA VAL A 19 -6.40 -50.71 -16.46
C VAL A 19 -6.14 -49.29 -17.00
N LEU A 20 -4.98 -48.74 -16.59
CA LEU A 20 -4.04 -47.81 -17.24
C LEU A 20 -4.52 -47.01 -18.47
N GLU A 21 -4.60 -45.68 -18.31
CA GLU A 21 -4.35 -44.72 -19.38
C GLU A 21 -3.40 -43.65 -18.82
N GLU A 22 -2.10 -43.88 -19.04
CA GLU A 22 -0.97 -43.00 -18.72
C GLU A 22 -0.92 -41.80 -19.68
N ASN A 23 -2.03 -41.12 -19.97
CA ASN A 23 -2.08 -39.94 -20.85
C ASN A 23 -3.31 -39.06 -20.58
N ALA A 24 -3.56 -38.72 -19.32
CA ALA A 24 -4.48 -37.62 -18.99
C ALA A 24 -3.70 -36.29 -18.98
N PRO A 25 -4.02 -35.32 -19.84
CA PRO A 25 -3.35 -34.02 -19.83
C PRO A 25 -3.65 -33.31 -18.50
N LEU A 26 -2.62 -33.15 -17.67
CA LEU A 26 -2.68 -32.55 -16.32
C LEU A 26 -2.77 -31.02 -16.32
N LEU A 27 -3.10 -30.40 -17.45
CA LEU A 27 -3.31 -28.96 -17.56
C LEU A 27 -4.54 -28.73 -18.46
N PRO A 28 -5.59 -28.07 -17.97
CA PRO A 28 -6.59 -27.47 -18.84
C PRO A 28 -5.91 -26.58 -19.86
N SER A 29 -6.23 -26.86 -21.11
CA SER A 29 -5.88 -26.12 -22.33
C SER A 29 -5.85 -24.61 -22.14
N LEU A 30 -4.87 -23.97 -22.79
CA LEU A 30 -4.85 -22.56 -23.20
C LEU A 30 -6.24 -22.07 -23.60
N GLN A 31 -6.97 -21.53 -22.63
CA GLN A 31 -8.24 -20.87 -22.80
C GLN A 31 -8.01 -19.41 -22.41
N LYS A 32 -7.58 -18.63 -23.41
CA LYS A 32 -7.64 -17.17 -23.51
C LYS A 32 -6.97 -16.37 -22.39
N GLU A 33 -6.16 -15.40 -22.77
CA GLU A 33 -5.75 -14.28 -21.91
C GLU A 33 -6.96 -13.37 -21.60
N ASP A 34 -8.02 -13.94 -21.03
CA ASP A 34 -9.06 -13.20 -20.36
C ASP A 34 -8.50 -12.97 -18.97
N GLY A 35 -7.76 -11.86 -18.81
CA GLY A 35 -7.12 -11.46 -17.57
C GLY A 35 -8.06 -11.63 -16.38
N GLU A 36 -7.93 -12.77 -15.71
CA GLU A 36 -8.59 -13.10 -14.47
C GLU A 36 -8.02 -12.13 -13.44
N PHE A 37 -8.72 -10.99 -13.28
CA PHE A 37 -8.61 -10.16 -12.10
C PHE A 37 -9.00 -11.06 -10.94
N ASN A 38 -8.00 -11.77 -10.43
CA ASN A 38 -8.06 -12.45 -9.16
C ASN A 38 -8.70 -11.49 -8.18
N GLU A 39 -9.74 -11.99 -7.52
CA GLU A 39 -10.54 -11.35 -6.50
C GLU A 39 -9.67 -11.02 -5.27
N PHE A 40 -8.68 -10.15 -5.45
CA PHE A 40 -8.21 -9.30 -4.38
C PHE A 40 -9.39 -8.40 -4.09
N ASN A 41 -10.12 -8.69 -3.01
CA ASN A 41 -10.91 -7.67 -2.32
C ASN A 41 -9.96 -6.47 -2.14
N GLY A 42 -10.09 -5.47 -3.01
CA GLY A 42 -9.28 -4.26 -2.97
C GLY A 42 -9.38 -3.64 -1.57
N ALA A 43 -8.42 -2.79 -1.22
CA ALA A 43 -8.50 -2.07 0.05
C ALA A 43 -9.89 -1.41 0.18
N SER A 44 -10.60 -1.74 1.26
CA SER A 44 -11.91 -1.14 1.53
C SER A 44 -11.76 0.38 1.58
N PHE A 45 -12.77 1.14 1.16
CA PHE A 45 -12.73 2.61 1.21
C PHE A 45 -12.19 3.15 2.56
N PRO A 46 -12.70 2.71 3.74
CA PRO A 46 -12.14 3.14 5.02
C PRO A 46 -10.70 2.66 5.26
N GLY A 47 -10.32 1.46 4.80
CA GLY A 47 -8.95 0.95 4.90
C GLY A 47 -7.95 1.75 4.06
N ALA A 48 -8.35 2.15 2.84
CA ALA A 48 -7.55 2.99 1.97
C ALA A 48 -7.35 4.40 2.57
N VAL A 49 -8.43 5.02 3.08
CA VAL A 49 -8.36 6.32 3.76
C VAL A 49 -7.47 6.26 5.00
N PHE A 50 -7.57 5.18 5.80
CA PHE A 50 -6.75 5.00 7.00
C PHE A 50 -5.26 4.83 6.69
N ASN A 51 -4.91 4.02 5.69
CA ASN A 51 -3.53 3.83 5.26
C ASN A 51 -2.91 5.14 4.75
N LEU A 52 -3.64 5.85 3.90
CA LEU A 52 -3.21 7.14 3.35
C LEU A 52 -3.03 8.17 4.48
N SER A 53 -3.97 8.25 5.41
CA SER A 53 -3.91 9.13 6.58
C SER A 53 -2.71 8.82 7.47
N THR A 54 -2.45 7.53 7.75
CA THR A 54 -1.30 7.10 8.57
C THR A 54 0.02 7.53 7.94
N THR A 55 0.13 7.42 6.62
CA THR A 55 1.32 7.85 5.87
C THR A 55 1.53 9.37 5.96
N ILE A 56 0.47 10.16 5.75
CA ILE A 56 0.54 11.64 5.83
C ILE A 56 0.85 12.09 7.26
N VAL A 57 0.14 11.57 8.26
CA VAL A 57 0.36 11.91 9.66
C VAL A 57 1.76 11.51 10.09
N GLY A 58 2.24 10.31 9.73
CA GLY A 58 3.58 9.82 10.04
C GLY A 58 4.68 10.74 9.51
N ALA A 59 4.62 11.12 8.23
CA ALA A 59 5.58 12.08 7.66
C ALA A 59 5.44 13.49 8.28
N GLY A 60 4.22 13.91 8.58
CA GLY A 60 3.90 15.21 9.17
C GLY A 60 4.46 15.36 10.59
N ILE A 61 4.20 14.42 11.50
CA ILE A 61 4.68 14.51 12.89
C ILE A 61 6.21 14.54 12.98
N MET A 62 6.90 13.91 12.02
CA MET A 62 8.36 13.90 11.95
C MET A 62 8.93 15.23 11.41
N SER A 63 8.23 15.90 10.51
CA SER A 63 8.73 17.10 9.81
C SER A 63 8.22 18.42 10.37
N LEU A 64 7.02 18.46 10.95
CA LEU A 64 6.38 19.67 11.47
C LEU A 64 7.23 20.41 12.52
N PRO A 65 7.83 19.76 13.54
CA PRO A 65 8.62 20.47 14.54
C PRO A 65 9.85 21.17 13.94
N ALA A 66 10.55 20.50 13.03
CA ALA A 66 11.71 21.06 12.34
C ALA A 66 11.32 22.21 11.41
N THR A 67 10.20 22.06 10.69
CA THR A 67 9.65 23.09 9.80
C THR A 67 9.32 24.36 10.59
N MET A 68 8.62 24.23 11.72
CA MET A 68 8.29 25.37 12.59
C MET A 68 9.53 26.02 13.19
N LYS A 69 10.58 25.24 13.51
CA LYS A 69 11.84 25.77 14.03
C LYS A 69 12.61 26.59 12.99
N VAL A 70 12.56 26.20 11.71
CA VAL A 70 13.32 26.87 10.64
C VAL A 70 12.57 28.07 10.05
N LEU A 71 11.27 27.92 9.77
CA LEU A 71 10.45 28.99 9.18
C LEU A 71 9.92 29.96 10.25
N GLY A 72 9.68 29.49 11.47
CA GLY A 72 8.92 30.20 12.49
C GLY A 72 7.42 29.87 12.44
N LEU A 73 6.70 30.16 13.53
CA LEU A 73 5.31 29.73 13.73
C LEU A 73 4.34 30.33 12.70
N VAL A 74 4.35 31.66 12.54
CA VAL A 74 3.41 32.38 11.66
C VAL A 74 3.56 31.98 10.19
N PRO A 75 4.76 32.08 9.56
CA PRO A 75 4.95 31.63 8.18
C PRO A 75 4.81 30.12 8.03
N GLY A 76 5.14 29.33 9.06
CA GLY A 76 4.94 27.87 9.05
C GLY A 76 3.46 27.48 8.95
N ILE A 77 2.59 28.10 9.74
CA ILE A 77 1.13 27.87 9.66
C ILE A 77 0.58 28.32 8.30
N PHE A 78 1.02 29.48 7.79
CA PHE A 78 0.62 29.94 6.46
C PHE A 78 0.99 28.91 5.37
N MET A 79 2.21 28.38 5.42
CA MET A 79 2.65 27.34 4.49
C MET A 79 1.82 26.06 4.61
N ILE A 80 1.47 25.62 5.82
CA ILE A 80 0.61 24.44 6.01
C ILE A 80 -0.75 24.64 5.34
N VAL A 81 -1.39 25.80 5.56
CA VAL A 81 -2.69 26.12 4.94
C VAL A 81 -2.56 26.17 3.42
N PHE A 82 -1.50 26.79 2.90
CA PHE A 82 -1.22 26.84 1.46
C PHE A 82 -1.06 25.45 0.84
N PHE A 83 -0.25 24.58 1.47
CA PHE A 83 -0.06 23.20 1.01
C PHE A 83 -1.30 22.32 1.19
N ALA A 84 -2.19 22.64 2.13
CA ALA A 84 -3.48 21.97 2.26
C ALA A 84 -4.34 22.19 1.00
N PHE A 85 -4.47 23.44 0.54
CA PHE A 85 -5.16 23.75 -0.72
C PHE A 85 -4.49 23.09 -1.93
N LEU A 86 -3.15 23.11 -1.99
CA LEU A 86 -2.41 22.48 -3.08
C LEU A 86 -2.62 20.96 -3.11
N THR A 87 -2.71 20.33 -1.94
CA THR A 87 -2.94 18.89 -1.79
C THR A 87 -4.36 18.52 -2.20
N GLU A 88 -5.37 19.31 -1.80
CA GLU A 88 -6.76 19.12 -2.23
C GLU A 88 -6.88 19.19 -3.75
N ALA A 89 -6.32 20.24 -4.37
CA ALA A 89 -6.30 20.38 -5.83
C ALA A 89 -5.57 19.22 -6.53
N SER A 90 -4.46 18.74 -5.95
CA SER A 90 -3.71 17.60 -6.49
C SER A 90 -4.50 16.31 -6.44
N ILE A 91 -5.23 16.05 -5.34
CA ILE A 91 -6.08 14.87 -5.18
C ILE A 91 -7.26 14.93 -6.17
N GLU A 92 -7.90 16.09 -6.32
CA GLU A 92 -9.01 16.27 -7.27
C GLU A 92 -8.55 16.00 -8.71
N PHE A 93 -7.39 16.56 -9.10
CA PHE A 93 -6.79 16.30 -10.40
C PHE A 93 -6.55 14.80 -10.58
N LEU A 94 -5.87 14.15 -9.63
CA LEU A 94 -5.57 12.72 -9.68
C LEU A 94 -6.84 11.87 -9.87
N ILE A 95 -7.89 12.12 -9.10
CA ILE A 95 -9.16 11.39 -9.19
C ILE A 95 -9.83 11.62 -10.55
N ARG A 96 -9.81 12.87 -11.04
CA ARG A 96 -10.44 13.20 -12.32
C ARG A 96 -9.76 12.49 -13.48
N PHE A 97 -8.42 12.48 -13.53
CA PHE A 97 -7.68 11.77 -14.57
C PHE A 97 -7.76 10.25 -14.42
N SER A 98 -7.76 9.73 -13.19
CA SER A 98 -7.96 8.30 -12.94
C SER A 98 -9.30 7.80 -13.49
N ARG A 99 -10.38 8.57 -13.30
CA ARG A 99 -11.71 8.23 -13.83
C ARG A 99 -11.76 8.22 -15.35
N VAL A 100 -11.06 9.14 -16.02
CA VAL A 100 -11.06 9.23 -17.49
C VAL A 100 -10.19 8.15 -18.11
N GLY A 101 -9.00 7.90 -17.55
CA GLY A 101 -8.05 6.88 -18.04
C GLY A 101 -8.41 5.44 -17.67
N LYS A 102 -9.38 5.22 -16.75
CA LYS A 102 -9.70 3.91 -16.15
C LYS A 102 -8.48 3.22 -15.50
N SER A 103 -7.41 3.96 -15.25
CA SER A 103 -6.18 3.44 -14.67
C SER A 103 -6.26 3.45 -13.14
N VAL A 104 -5.97 2.28 -12.57
CA VAL A 104 -6.02 1.99 -11.13
C VAL A 104 -4.72 2.32 -10.38
N SER A 105 -3.64 2.66 -11.11
CA SER A 105 -2.34 2.97 -10.51
C SER A 105 -1.90 4.39 -10.83
N TYR A 106 -1.20 5.03 -9.90
CA TYR A 106 -0.71 6.41 -10.05
C TYR A 106 0.17 6.59 -11.30
N GLY A 107 1.05 5.61 -11.58
CA GLY A 107 1.85 5.58 -12.79
C GLY A 107 1.05 5.34 -14.08
N GLY A 108 -0.07 4.60 -13.99
CA GLY A 108 -1.02 4.43 -15.09
C GLY A 108 -1.73 5.73 -15.43
N VAL A 109 -2.27 6.44 -14.43
CA VAL A 109 -2.94 7.73 -14.63
C VAL A 109 -2.01 8.75 -15.30
N MET A 110 -0.76 8.80 -14.86
CA MET A 110 0.23 9.71 -15.44
C MET A 110 0.71 9.27 -16.82
N GLY A 111 0.77 7.95 -17.07
CA GLY A 111 1.06 7.38 -18.38
C GLY A 111 -0.02 7.71 -19.41
N ASP A 112 -1.29 7.65 -19.01
CA ASP A 112 -2.42 7.92 -19.89
C ASP A 112 -2.59 9.42 -20.15
N SER A 113 -2.25 10.26 -19.18
CA SER A 113 -2.43 11.72 -19.28
C SER A 113 -1.24 12.44 -19.92
N PHE A 114 -0.01 12.00 -19.65
CA PHE A 114 1.23 12.67 -20.08
C PHE A 114 2.18 11.75 -20.87
N GLY A 115 1.72 10.53 -21.21
CA GLY A 115 2.53 9.55 -21.93
C GLY A 115 3.64 8.93 -21.07
N LYS A 116 4.55 8.23 -21.74
CA LYS A 116 5.64 7.47 -21.12
C LYS A 116 6.59 8.37 -20.28
N ILE A 117 6.77 9.62 -20.68
CA ILE A 117 7.61 10.60 -19.97
C ILE A 117 6.99 10.95 -18.62
N GLY A 118 5.68 11.24 -18.58
CA GLY A 118 5.00 11.55 -17.32
C GLY A 118 5.06 10.38 -16.33
N ARG A 119 4.83 9.15 -16.81
CA ARG A 119 4.99 7.95 -15.99
C ARG A 119 6.40 7.81 -15.41
N MET A 120 7.44 8.04 -16.23
CA MET A 120 8.84 7.95 -15.80
C MET A 120 9.18 9.01 -14.74
N LEU A 121 8.78 10.27 -14.97
CA LEU A 121 9.00 11.36 -14.01
C LEU A 121 8.32 11.06 -12.66
N LEU A 122 7.07 10.60 -12.69
CA LEU A 122 6.35 10.21 -11.48
C LEU A 122 7.06 9.08 -10.74
N GLN A 123 7.52 8.05 -11.46
CA GLN A 123 8.23 6.94 -10.86
C GLN A 123 9.54 7.39 -10.19
N ILE A 124 10.29 8.29 -10.83
CA ILE A 124 11.48 8.91 -10.23
C ILE A 124 11.10 9.71 -8.98
N CYS A 125 10.03 10.52 -9.03
CA CYS A 125 9.55 11.28 -7.87
C CYS A 125 9.20 10.37 -6.68
N VAL A 126 8.52 9.24 -6.94
CA VAL A 126 8.18 8.25 -5.91
C VAL A 126 9.43 7.60 -5.32
N ILE A 127 10.43 7.28 -6.14
CA ILE A 127 11.72 6.74 -5.66
C ILE A 127 12.42 7.76 -4.76
N VAL A 128 12.54 9.01 -5.21
CA VAL A 128 13.16 10.08 -4.41
C VAL A 128 12.42 10.31 -3.10
N ASN A 129 11.07 10.30 -3.12
CA ASN A 129 10.27 10.42 -1.90
C ASN A 129 10.52 9.27 -0.91
N ASN A 130 10.53 8.02 -1.39
CA ASN A 130 10.82 6.86 -0.53
C ASN A 130 12.24 6.90 0.04
N VAL A 131 13.24 7.23 -0.78
CA VAL A 131 14.63 7.39 -0.33
C VAL A 131 14.74 8.51 0.69
N GLY A 132 14.09 9.65 0.44
CA GLY A 132 14.06 10.79 1.37
C GLY A 132 13.47 10.42 2.73
N VAL A 133 12.33 9.71 2.74
CA VAL A 133 11.71 9.23 3.99
C VAL A 133 12.61 8.22 4.71
N MET A 134 13.28 7.32 3.98
CA MET A 134 14.25 6.40 4.60
C MET A 134 15.44 7.13 5.21
N ILE A 135 15.94 8.18 4.55
CA ILE A 135 17.01 9.03 5.11
C ILE A 135 16.52 9.71 6.38
N VAL A 136 15.32 10.29 6.38
CA VAL A 136 14.71 10.91 7.57
C VAL A 136 14.58 9.90 8.71
N TYR A 137 14.13 8.67 8.43
CA TYR A 137 14.08 7.60 9.43
C TYR A 137 15.46 7.25 9.99
N MET A 138 16.50 7.15 9.16
CA MET A 138 17.86 6.90 9.62
C MET A 138 18.38 8.02 10.53
N ILE A 139 18.08 9.28 10.19
CA ILE A 139 18.48 10.44 11.03
C ILE A 139 17.73 10.39 12.38
N ILE A 140 16.42 10.10 12.39
CA ILE A 140 15.59 10.04 13.61
C ILE A 140 16.03 8.91 14.53
N ILE A 141 16.23 7.70 14.00
CA ILE A 141 16.70 6.56 14.81
C ILE A 141 18.11 6.82 15.35
N GLY A 142 18.98 7.40 14.51
CA GLY A 142 20.34 7.78 14.91
C GLY A 142 20.35 8.80 16.04
N MET A 143 19.57 9.88 15.94
CA MET A 143 19.50 10.90 16.99
C MET A 143 18.91 10.33 18.30
N GLU A 144 17.87 9.50 18.23
CA GLU A 144 17.26 8.92 19.44
C GLU A 144 18.23 7.97 20.14
N SER A 145 18.93 7.13 19.37
CA SER A 145 19.93 6.20 19.89
C SER A 145 21.11 6.94 20.55
N TYR A 146 21.58 8.03 19.94
CA TYR A 146 22.66 8.84 20.48
C TYR A 146 22.25 9.54 21.79
N VAL A 147 21.04 10.12 21.83
CA VAL A 147 20.49 10.78 23.02
C VAL A 147 20.30 9.78 24.17
N ARG A 148 19.74 8.59 23.88
CA ARG A 148 19.56 7.52 24.89
C ARG A 148 20.90 6.99 25.42
N PHE A 149 21.89 6.79 24.54
CA PHE A 149 23.23 6.34 24.94
C PHE A 149 23.92 7.36 25.85
N PHE A 150 23.81 8.66 25.53
CA PHE A 150 24.35 9.72 26.37
C PHE A 150 23.63 9.82 27.73
N ALA A 151 22.30 9.68 27.74
CA ALA A 151 21.51 9.68 28.97
C ALA A 151 21.89 8.51 29.91
N LEU A 152 22.15 7.32 29.37
CA LEU A 152 22.62 6.16 30.14
C LEU A 152 24.02 6.36 30.75
N ILE A 153 24.89 7.12 30.08
CA ILE A 153 26.22 7.45 30.63
C ILE A 153 26.12 8.50 31.74
N MET A 154 25.16 9.42 31.64
CA MET A 154 25.05 10.56 32.55
C MET A 154 24.18 10.29 33.80
N TYR A 155 23.30 9.28 33.76
CA TYR A 155 22.48 8.83 34.90
C TYR A 155 22.71 7.32 35.17
N PRO A 156 23.83 6.94 35.83
CA PRO A 156 24.09 5.57 36.28
C PRO A 156 23.24 5.16 37.50
#